data_AF-A0AAD9DB02-F1
#
_entry.id   AF-A0AAD9DB02-F1
#
_cell.length_a   1.000
_cell.length_b   1.000
_cell.length_c   1.000
_cell.angle_alpha   90.00
_cell.angle_beta   90.00
_cell.angle_gamma   90.00
#
_symmetry.space_group_name_H-M   'P 1'
#
loop_
_entity.id
_entity.type
_entity.pdbx_description
1 polymer ?
#
loop_
_entity_poly.entity_id
_entity_poly.type
_entity_poly.pdbx_seq_one_letter_code
_entity_poly.pdbx_strand_id
1 'polypeptide(L)'
;MLLFTALVCCSIVLCMHEKLIVFSHAEDQEQVTAEGTEPMMRRRLSDDVNHDMDLEHVLHLATRTAEDTFTEDPSPFRVLFIVTTLSEYDKGTRGTVNGADRLKDLVLPLLVDGVESMVHRGWSVDVYLICGFEELKESRRQMIQDALPTGVGLEVWDDAIPYYYVKKFNQQLKRPDQTIEFAPHGLSRQHRFLVRDKLMEYDFFVAFEDDIRVTADHVVNFLEMSTQIDRMRRAAEHSPDGKARVEDALEDSRTVRGKSMDKARVGNDLVQDPMTADELRRLWPGFIRAEVVDNRGGPHQLLEGSPPALDNFKWKQFVPASMDYEQSFGAVDPNVCCDLDSPRTPPNPTKDDLVLWETDISATGVRHYPGEIGWAATMPVEDKADVGSYWSGEGNAYNDPSFKRPRRVDALLGQQAGWMATRSQVLYFHEHACPGGFLPHFDGKDWYSDSLQTRNGAVEFWSGGFQLFGRCRLNRILSLDPKRFSRQILYHSSNNKQKTKTRDKFIRLSHFLGQLYTVKERALKSLQGETTQ
;
A
#
# COMPACT_ATOMS: atom_id res chain seq x y z
N MET A 1 30.89 46.26 -22.15
CA MET A 1 32.07 46.76 -22.89
C MET A 1 32.64 47.93 -22.10
N LEU A 2 33.41 47.67 -21.04
CA LEU A 2 34.84 47.26 -21.01
C LEU A 2 35.78 48.40 -21.41
N LEU A 3 36.41 49.03 -20.41
CA LEU A 3 37.81 49.46 -20.42
C LEU A 3 38.16 49.93 -18.99
N PHE A 4 38.77 49.07 -18.17
CA PHE A 4 40.22 48.81 -18.00
C PHE A 4 40.95 49.84 -17.11
N THR A 5 41.18 49.46 -15.84
CA THR A 5 42.19 49.99 -14.90
C THR A 5 42.13 49.08 -13.66
N ALA A 6 43.08 48.18 -13.32
CA ALA A 6 44.54 48.22 -13.11
C ALA A 6 44.95 48.70 -11.70
N LEU A 7 45.95 47.98 -11.14
CA LEU A 7 46.76 48.19 -9.91
C LEU A 7 46.19 47.56 -8.61
N VAL A 8 46.94 46.71 -7.89
CA VAL A 8 48.35 46.87 -7.50
C VAL A 8 49.17 45.58 -7.63
N CYS A 9 50.28 45.69 -8.35
CA CYS A 9 51.42 44.78 -8.40
C CYS A 9 52.51 45.19 -7.40
N CYS A 10 53.35 44.20 -7.09
CA CYS A 10 54.79 44.30 -6.79
C CYS A 10 55.27 44.71 -5.40
N SER A 11 55.93 43.76 -4.72
CA SER A 11 57.39 43.78 -4.44
C SER A 11 57.82 42.37 -3.97
N ILE A 12 58.62 41.62 -4.74
CA ILE A 12 60.12 41.57 -4.79
C ILE A 12 60.69 40.46 -3.86
N VAL A 13 61.14 39.34 -4.45
CA VAL A 13 62.55 38.82 -4.54
C VAL A 13 62.88 37.80 -3.42
N LEU A 14 62.91 36.49 -3.73
CA LEU A 14 64.08 35.66 -4.09
C LEU A 14 65.12 35.51 -2.96
N CYS A 15 65.20 34.32 -2.35
CA CYS A 15 66.37 33.42 -2.37
C CYS A 15 66.43 32.43 -1.17
N MET A 16 66.85 31.19 -1.50
CA MET A 16 67.60 30.20 -0.70
C MET A 16 66.86 29.25 0.27
N HIS A 17 66.65 28.02 -0.25
CA HIS A 17 67.14 26.72 0.24
C HIS A 17 67.46 26.47 1.74
N GLU A 18 66.92 25.33 2.19
CA GLU A 18 67.47 24.36 3.15
C GLU A 18 67.75 24.77 4.61
N LYS A 19 66.97 24.17 5.52
CA LYS A 19 67.51 23.29 6.58
C LYS A 19 66.44 22.38 7.17
N LEU A 20 66.67 21.09 7.01
CA LEU A 20 66.24 20.00 7.90
C LEU A 20 66.50 20.37 9.36
N ILE A 21 65.50 20.28 10.23
CA ILE A 21 65.65 19.82 11.61
C ILE A 21 64.46 18.92 11.97
N VAL A 22 64.84 17.69 12.30
CA VAL A 22 64.11 16.58 12.92
C VAL A 22 63.42 17.02 14.21
N PHE A 23 62.12 16.71 14.35
CA PHE A 23 61.54 16.38 15.65
C PHE A 23 60.72 15.10 15.51
N SER A 24 61.34 14.01 15.94
CA SER A 24 60.68 12.77 16.31
C SER A 24 60.00 12.98 17.66
N HIS A 25 58.68 12.87 17.71
CA HIS A 25 58.03 12.29 18.87
C HIS A 25 57.17 11.14 18.37
N ALA A 26 57.69 9.94 18.62
CA ALA A 26 56.90 8.74 18.73
C ALA A 26 55.99 8.93 19.95
N GLU A 27 54.69 9.05 19.71
CA GLU A 27 53.70 8.72 20.71
C GLU A 27 53.24 7.30 20.40
N ASP A 28 53.57 6.41 21.33
CA ASP A 28 53.11 5.05 21.41
C ASP A 28 51.59 5.03 21.32
N GLN A 29 51.06 4.54 20.20
CA GLN A 29 49.69 4.04 20.16
C GLN A 29 49.67 2.74 20.93
N GLU A 30 49.41 2.87 22.23
CA GLU A 30 48.97 1.80 23.10
C GLU A 30 47.76 1.13 22.44
N GLN A 31 47.99 -0.08 21.94
CA GLN A 31 46.96 -1.05 21.62
C GLN A 31 46.21 -1.35 22.92
N VAL A 32 45.15 -0.57 23.18
CA VAL A 32 44.09 -1.00 24.09
C VAL A 32 43.40 -2.16 23.40
N THR A 33 43.90 -3.36 23.72
CA THR A 33 43.17 -4.61 23.56
C THR A 33 41.92 -4.47 24.43
N ALA A 34 40.80 -4.19 23.77
CA ALA A 34 39.49 -4.31 24.38
C ALA A 34 39.23 -5.80 24.66
N GLU A 35 39.78 -6.28 25.77
CA GLU A 35 39.39 -7.54 26.38
C GLU A 35 37.94 -7.41 26.86
N GLY A 36 37.09 -8.31 26.36
CA GLY A 36 36.03 -8.87 27.20
C GLY A 36 34.65 -8.20 27.20
N THR A 37 34.23 -7.51 26.14
CA THR A 37 32.79 -7.49 25.84
C THR A 37 32.46 -8.69 24.98
N GLU A 38 32.00 -9.76 25.63
CA GLU A 38 31.35 -10.86 24.92
C GLU A 38 30.35 -10.27 23.91
N PRO A 39 30.39 -10.69 22.63
CA PRO A 39 29.36 -10.28 21.70
C PRO A 39 28.05 -10.77 22.29
N MET A 40 27.22 -9.82 22.75
CA MET A 40 25.87 -10.08 23.22
C MET A 40 25.25 -11.00 22.19
N MET A 41 25.11 -12.28 22.54
CA MET A 41 24.53 -13.26 21.64
C MET A 41 23.18 -12.69 21.28
N ARG A 42 23.06 -12.29 20.01
CA ARG A 42 21.79 -11.95 19.40
C ARG A 42 20.84 -13.07 19.79
N ARG A 43 19.89 -12.79 20.68
CA ARG A 43 18.63 -13.51 20.65
C ARG A 43 18.09 -13.20 19.25
N ARG A 44 18.38 -14.09 18.29
CA ARG A 44 17.48 -14.25 17.15
C ARG A 44 16.10 -14.35 17.76
N LEU A 45 15.17 -13.52 17.28
CA LEU A 45 13.77 -13.69 17.58
C LEU A 45 13.44 -15.14 17.16
N SER A 46 13.44 -16.01 18.17
CA SER A 46 13.34 -17.46 18.20
C SER A 46 13.19 -18.19 16.86
N ASP A 47 14.18 -19.01 16.52
CA ASP A 47 14.13 -20.03 15.45
C ASP A 47 13.05 -21.14 15.72
N ASP A 48 12.29 -21.05 16.82
CA ASP A 48 11.31 -22.06 17.27
C ASP A 48 9.82 -21.66 17.11
N VAL A 49 9.51 -20.42 16.66
CA VAL A 49 8.11 -20.08 16.36
C VAL A 49 7.80 -20.67 15.00
N ASN A 50 6.93 -21.69 14.98
CA ASN A 50 6.40 -22.23 13.74
C ASN A 50 5.53 -21.17 13.05
N HIS A 51 6.17 -20.32 12.25
CA HIS A 51 5.51 -19.30 11.43
C HIS A 51 4.45 -19.92 10.52
N ASP A 52 4.50 -21.23 10.28
CA ASP A 52 3.54 -21.96 9.48
C ASP A 52 2.18 -22.22 10.16
N MET A 53 1.87 -21.66 11.33
CA MET A 53 0.47 -21.69 11.83
C MET A 53 -0.08 -20.31 12.19
N ASP A 54 0.70 -19.25 12.00
CA ASP A 54 0.34 -17.92 12.50
C ASP A 54 -0.88 -17.33 11.76
N LEU A 55 -0.93 -17.41 10.42
CA LEU A 55 -2.04 -16.82 9.65
C LEU A 55 -3.39 -17.51 9.91
N GLU A 56 -3.40 -18.84 10.00
CA GLU A 56 -4.59 -19.62 10.33
C GLU A 56 -5.09 -19.31 11.73
N HIS A 57 -4.17 -19.25 12.70
CA HIS A 57 -4.48 -18.90 14.08
C HIS A 57 -5.03 -17.48 14.17
N VAL A 58 -4.39 -16.51 13.51
CA VAL A 58 -4.86 -15.11 13.48
C VAL A 58 -6.21 -14.98 12.79
N LEU A 59 -6.44 -15.68 11.68
CA LEU A 59 -7.75 -15.70 11.02
C LEU A 59 -8.82 -16.33 11.93
N HIS A 60 -8.50 -17.43 12.62
CA HIS A 60 -9.38 -18.07 13.59
C HIS A 60 -9.76 -17.09 14.71
N LEU A 61 -8.78 -16.41 15.32
CA LEU A 61 -9.04 -15.37 16.33
C LEU A 61 -9.92 -14.24 15.80
N ALA A 62 -9.70 -13.79 14.56
CA ALA A 62 -10.45 -12.70 13.95
C ALA A 62 -11.91 -13.09 13.59
N THR A 63 -12.18 -14.38 13.35
CA THR A 63 -13.49 -14.88 12.88
C THR A 63 -14.30 -15.61 13.94
N ARG A 64 -13.71 -15.85 15.12
CA ARG A 64 -14.36 -16.48 16.26
C ARG A 64 -15.65 -15.74 16.65
N THR A 65 -16.70 -16.49 16.96
CA THR A 65 -17.94 -15.91 17.50
C THR A 65 -17.80 -15.65 19.01
N ALA A 66 -18.66 -14.80 19.57
CA ALA A 66 -18.65 -14.57 21.02
C ALA A 66 -18.95 -15.87 21.80
N GLU A 67 -19.77 -16.78 21.25
CA GLU A 67 -20.11 -18.06 21.88
C GLU A 67 -18.93 -19.05 21.94
N ASP A 68 -17.99 -18.99 20.99
CA ASP A 68 -16.85 -19.91 20.88
C ASP A 68 -15.73 -19.62 21.91
N THR A 69 -15.82 -18.52 22.66
CA THR A 69 -14.78 -18.10 23.63
C THR A 69 -14.64 -19.01 24.86
N PHE A 70 -15.58 -19.94 25.09
CA PHE A 70 -15.61 -20.76 26.30
C PHE A 70 -14.75 -22.03 26.25
N THR A 71 -14.18 -22.40 25.10
CA THR A 71 -13.59 -23.73 24.94
C THR A 71 -12.07 -23.77 24.82
N GLU A 72 -11.41 -22.83 24.13
CA GLU A 72 -9.94 -22.84 23.93
C GLU A 72 -9.40 -21.41 23.76
N ASP A 73 -8.34 -21.06 24.52
CA ASP A 73 -7.66 -19.75 24.64
C ASP A 73 -8.55 -18.49 24.87
N PRO A 74 -8.55 -17.92 26.10
CA PRO A 74 -9.39 -16.77 26.42
C PRO A 74 -8.90 -15.46 25.78
N SER A 75 -7.75 -15.43 25.10
CA SER A 75 -7.22 -14.18 24.56
C SER A 75 -8.08 -13.67 23.39
N PRO A 76 -8.48 -12.37 23.40
CA PRO A 76 -9.14 -11.76 22.24
C PRO A 76 -8.13 -11.50 21.14
N PHE A 77 -8.60 -11.40 19.90
CA PHE A 77 -7.78 -10.92 18.78
C PHE A 77 -7.37 -9.46 19.03
N ARG A 78 -6.07 -9.16 19.10
CA ARG A 78 -5.57 -7.81 19.41
C ARG A 78 -5.13 -7.06 18.17
N VAL A 79 -5.73 -5.89 17.97
CA VAL A 79 -5.50 -5.02 16.81
C VAL A 79 -4.97 -3.66 17.26
N LEU A 80 -3.87 -3.22 16.66
CA LEU A 80 -3.42 -1.83 16.77
C LEU A 80 -3.90 -1.04 15.55
N PHE A 81 -4.81 -0.08 15.77
CA PHE A 81 -5.39 0.77 14.74
C PHE A 81 -4.66 2.13 14.71
N ILE A 82 -3.85 2.35 13.68
CA ILE A 82 -2.93 3.47 13.55
C ILE A 82 -3.42 4.43 12.47
N VAL A 83 -3.58 5.70 12.85
CA VAL A 83 -4.01 6.76 11.93
C VAL A 83 -3.02 7.92 11.97
N THR A 84 -2.61 8.41 10.80
CA THR A 84 -1.86 9.67 10.70
C THR A 84 -2.71 10.81 10.20
N THR A 85 -2.74 11.91 10.96
CA THR A 85 -3.44 13.14 10.59
C THR A 85 -2.47 14.32 10.53
N LEU A 86 -2.40 14.99 9.38
CA LEU A 86 -1.44 16.08 9.17
C LEU A 86 -1.93 17.43 9.73
N SER A 87 -3.23 17.59 9.94
CA SER A 87 -3.81 18.87 10.32
C SER A 87 -5.14 18.68 11.03
N GLU A 88 -5.31 19.37 12.16
CA GLU A 88 -6.59 19.41 12.88
C GLU A 88 -7.70 20.13 12.08
N TYR A 89 -7.32 21.17 11.34
CA TYR A 89 -8.22 21.98 10.53
C TYR A 89 -7.80 21.95 9.06
N ASP A 90 -8.77 21.94 8.16
CA ASP A 90 -8.52 22.02 6.73
C ASP A 90 -7.89 23.36 6.35
N LYS A 91 -6.86 23.33 5.50
CA LYS A 91 -6.13 24.53 5.04
C LYS A 91 -6.81 25.27 3.87
N GLY A 92 -8.00 24.83 3.45
CA GLY A 92 -8.68 25.36 2.26
C GLY A 92 -8.04 24.94 0.93
N THR A 93 -7.19 23.91 0.94
CA THR A 93 -6.54 23.39 -0.27
C THR A 93 -7.30 22.19 -0.82
N ARG A 94 -7.12 21.86 -2.11
CA ARG A 94 -7.73 20.66 -2.74
C ARG A 94 -9.27 20.65 -2.67
N GLY A 95 -9.90 21.82 -2.66
CA GLY A 95 -11.35 21.96 -2.61
C GLY A 95 -11.99 21.73 -1.23
N THR A 96 -11.18 21.76 -0.15
CA THR A 96 -11.65 21.83 1.24
C THR A 96 -11.98 23.27 1.64
N VAL A 97 -12.71 23.45 2.74
CA VAL A 97 -13.03 24.78 3.31
C VAL A 97 -11.99 25.13 4.36
N ASN A 98 -11.37 26.30 4.24
CA ASN A 98 -10.35 26.74 5.20
C ASN A 98 -10.96 26.88 6.61
N GLY A 99 -10.30 26.29 7.61
CA GLY A 99 -10.72 26.33 9.01
C GLY A 99 -11.82 25.31 9.37
N ALA A 100 -12.28 24.48 8.43
CA ALA A 100 -13.22 23.42 8.75
C ALA A 100 -12.56 22.38 9.66
N ASP A 101 -13.31 21.86 10.64
CA ASP A 101 -12.79 20.95 11.65
C ASP A 101 -12.58 19.55 11.05
N ARG A 102 -11.38 19.29 10.54
CA ARG A 102 -11.04 18.03 9.86
C ARG A 102 -11.07 16.87 10.86
N LEU A 103 -10.46 17.07 12.04
CA LEU A 103 -10.39 16.03 13.06
C LEU A 103 -11.79 15.56 13.49
N LYS A 104 -12.70 16.49 13.79
CA LYS A 104 -14.05 16.17 14.25
C LYS A 104 -14.95 15.67 13.14
N ASP A 105 -14.94 16.32 11.97
CA ASP A 105 -15.97 16.10 10.96
C ASP A 105 -15.57 15.07 9.90
N LEU A 106 -14.28 14.74 9.78
CA LEU A 106 -13.75 13.77 8.82
C LEU A 106 -13.09 12.59 9.53
N VAL A 107 -12.08 12.83 10.35
CA VAL A 107 -11.24 11.76 10.91
C VAL A 107 -11.99 10.95 11.97
N LEU A 108 -12.63 11.63 12.92
CA LEU A 108 -13.29 10.98 14.05
C LEU A 108 -14.42 10.01 13.62
N PRO A 109 -15.34 10.35 12.69
CA PRO A 109 -16.37 9.42 12.26
C PRO A 109 -15.81 8.14 11.62
N LEU A 110 -14.74 8.25 10.83
CA LEU A 110 -14.09 7.10 10.20
C LEU A 110 -13.40 6.20 11.22
N LEU A 111 -12.72 6.82 12.18
CA LEU A 111 -12.03 6.13 13.26
C LEU A 111 -13.03 5.37 14.14
N VAL A 112 -14.11 6.03 14.57
CA VAL A 112 -15.13 5.44 15.44
C VAL A 112 -15.83 4.29 14.72
N ASP A 113 -16.33 4.49 13.50
CA ASP A 113 -16.99 3.42 12.73
C ASP A 113 -16.09 2.20 12.50
N GLY A 114 -14.82 2.44 12.14
CA GLY A 114 -13.84 1.38 11.96
C GLY A 114 -13.60 0.58 13.24
N VAL A 115 -13.32 1.27 14.35
CA VAL A 115 -13.06 0.65 15.66
C VAL A 115 -14.30 -0.04 16.22
N GLU A 116 -15.47 0.58 16.13
CA GLU A 116 -16.74 0.01 16.58
C GLU A 116 -17.05 -1.29 15.84
N SER A 117 -16.84 -1.34 14.52
CA SER A 117 -17.03 -2.56 13.74
C SER A 117 -16.14 -3.73 14.22
N MET A 118 -14.94 -3.43 14.72
CA MET A 118 -13.98 -4.41 15.24
C MET A 118 -14.32 -4.85 16.66
N VAL A 119 -14.68 -3.90 17.53
CA VAL A 119 -15.12 -4.18 18.91
C VAL A 119 -16.41 -5.00 18.92
N HIS A 120 -17.35 -4.74 18.00
CA HIS A 120 -18.57 -5.55 17.83
C HIS A 120 -18.29 -7.01 17.46
N ARG A 121 -17.12 -7.33 16.90
CA ARG A 121 -16.66 -8.71 16.69
C ARG A 121 -15.96 -9.33 17.91
N GLY A 122 -15.87 -8.59 19.02
CA GLY A 122 -15.20 -9.05 20.24
C GLY A 122 -13.68 -8.91 20.20
N TRP A 123 -13.13 -8.06 19.31
CA TRP A 123 -11.69 -7.81 19.24
C TRP A 123 -11.24 -6.82 20.32
N SER A 124 -10.00 -6.95 20.77
CA SER A 124 -9.34 -5.95 21.61
C SER A 124 -8.63 -4.96 20.69
N VAL A 125 -9.11 -3.71 20.66
CA VAL A 125 -8.59 -2.69 19.75
C VAL A 125 -8.01 -1.54 20.55
N ASP A 126 -6.79 -1.15 20.21
CA ASP A 126 -6.18 0.09 20.69
C ASP A 126 -5.96 1.03 19.51
N VAL A 127 -6.21 2.32 19.73
CA VAL A 127 -6.03 3.37 18.74
C VAL A 127 -4.74 4.13 19.02
N TYR A 128 -3.97 4.35 17.97
CA TYR A 128 -2.80 5.21 18.00
C TYR A 128 -2.92 6.33 16.96
N LEU A 129 -3.04 7.57 17.43
CA LEU A 129 -3.14 8.76 16.59
C LEU A 129 -1.77 9.45 16.47
N ILE A 130 -1.26 9.53 15.25
CA ILE A 130 0.00 10.22 14.95
C ILE A 130 -0.33 11.57 14.34
N CYS A 131 -0.03 12.64 15.06
CA CYS A 131 -0.42 14.01 14.73
C CYS A 131 0.76 14.79 14.12
N GLY A 132 0.50 15.47 13.01
CA GLY A 132 1.44 16.38 12.38
C GLY A 132 1.41 17.82 12.95
N PHE A 133 0.60 18.08 13.96
CA PHE A 133 0.51 19.37 14.65
C PHE A 133 1.18 19.29 16.02
N GLU A 134 1.59 20.45 16.54
CA GLU A 134 2.47 20.55 17.72
C GLU A 134 1.85 19.93 18.99
N GLU A 135 0.55 20.08 19.20
CA GLU A 135 -0.14 19.60 20.39
C GLU A 135 -1.61 19.28 20.09
N LEU A 136 -2.08 18.09 20.48
CA LEU A 136 -3.50 17.77 20.57
C LEU A 136 -4.03 18.24 21.93
N LYS A 137 -4.77 19.34 21.95
CA LYS A 137 -5.36 19.88 23.18
C LYS A 137 -6.15 18.81 23.93
N GLU A 138 -6.08 18.83 25.26
CA GLU A 138 -6.74 17.82 26.10
C GLU A 138 -8.26 17.73 25.84
N SER A 139 -8.94 18.85 25.57
CA SER A 139 -10.36 18.83 25.22
C SER A 139 -10.66 18.08 23.91
N ARG A 140 -9.71 18.06 22.98
CA ARG A 140 -9.80 17.36 21.69
C ARG A 140 -9.44 15.90 21.85
N ARG A 141 -8.44 15.59 22.67
CA ARG A 141 -8.15 14.21 23.09
C ARG A 141 -9.35 13.58 23.79
N GLN A 142 -9.97 14.28 24.74
CA GLN A 142 -11.16 13.82 25.44
C GLN A 142 -12.33 13.61 24.48
N MET A 143 -12.53 14.50 23.50
CA MET A 143 -13.56 14.32 22.46
C MET A 143 -13.38 13.01 21.68
N ILE A 144 -12.15 12.62 21.37
CA ILE A 144 -11.88 11.33 20.70
C ILE A 144 -12.16 10.19 21.69
N GLN A 145 -11.63 10.26 22.90
CA GLN A 145 -11.79 9.22 23.92
C GLN A 145 -13.26 8.96 24.27
N ASP A 146 -14.08 10.01 24.36
CA ASP A 146 -15.52 9.94 24.64
C ASP A 146 -16.31 9.29 23.50
N ALA A 147 -15.80 9.39 22.27
CA ALA A 147 -16.45 8.83 21.09
C ALA A 147 -16.04 7.37 20.80
N LEU A 148 -14.91 6.92 21.36
CA LEU A 148 -14.45 5.54 21.19
C LEU A 148 -15.27 4.57 22.06
N PRO A 149 -15.49 3.32 21.61
CA PRO A 149 -16.13 2.30 22.43
C PRO A 149 -15.42 2.06 23.78
N THR A 150 -16.18 1.63 24.79
CA THR A 150 -15.62 1.32 26.11
C THR A 150 -14.58 0.21 26.02
N GLY A 151 -13.43 0.42 26.66
CA GLY A 151 -12.32 -0.55 26.68
C GLY A 151 -11.27 -0.35 25.59
N VAL A 152 -11.50 0.57 24.63
CA VAL A 152 -10.52 0.94 23.61
C VAL A 152 -9.52 1.94 24.20
N GLY A 153 -8.23 1.61 24.13
CA GLY A 153 -7.15 2.53 24.50
C GLY A 153 -6.91 3.60 23.42
N LEU A 154 -6.49 4.80 23.84
CA LEU A 154 -6.05 5.88 22.96
C LEU A 154 -4.66 6.38 23.36
N GLU A 155 -3.69 6.13 22.49
CA GLU A 155 -2.36 6.74 22.53
C GLU A 155 -2.23 7.81 21.43
N VAL A 156 -1.53 8.91 21.74
CA VAL A 156 -1.33 10.04 20.82
C VAL A 156 0.14 10.39 20.75
N TRP A 157 0.65 10.57 19.53
CA TRP A 157 1.98 11.11 19.27
C TRP A 157 1.85 12.44 18.53
N ASP A 158 1.99 13.53 19.28
CA ASP A 158 2.02 14.89 18.78
C ASP A 158 3.40 15.32 18.28
N ASP A 159 3.45 16.39 17.47
CA ASP A 159 4.67 16.89 16.83
C ASP A 159 5.47 15.79 16.09
N ALA A 160 4.75 14.87 15.46
CA ALA A 160 5.36 13.67 14.88
C ALA A 160 5.95 13.88 13.48
N ILE A 161 5.97 15.12 12.96
CA ILE A 161 6.52 15.42 11.63
C ILE A 161 8.03 15.15 11.65
N PRO A 162 8.53 14.20 10.84
CA PRO A 162 9.95 13.92 10.81
C PRO A 162 10.73 15.05 10.13
N TYR A 163 12.00 15.13 10.48
CA TYR A 163 12.96 15.95 9.79
C TYR A 163 13.57 15.24 8.58
N TYR A 164 13.99 15.99 7.57
CA TYR A 164 14.75 15.46 6.44
C TYR A 164 15.84 16.44 5.97
N TYR A 165 16.90 15.88 5.39
CA TYR A 165 17.93 16.68 4.74
C TYR A 165 17.40 17.27 3.42
N VAL A 166 17.42 18.59 3.29
CA VAL A 166 16.99 19.29 2.09
C VAL A 166 17.92 18.91 0.94
N LYS A 167 17.42 18.16 -0.04
CA LYS A 167 18.20 17.84 -1.24
C LYS A 167 18.05 18.95 -2.26
N LYS A 168 19.13 19.69 -2.53
CA LYS A 168 19.23 20.48 -3.76
C LYS A 168 19.43 19.51 -4.94
N PHE A 169 18.66 19.69 -6.01
CA PHE A 169 18.64 18.82 -7.19
C PHE A 169 20.08 18.47 -7.66
N ASN A 170 20.40 17.18 -7.82
CA ASN A 170 21.69 16.64 -8.28
C ASN A 170 22.90 16.67 -7.30
N GLN A 171 22.75 16.92 -6.01
CA GLN A 171 23.90 16.88 -5.08
C GLN A 171 24.21 15.49 -4.50
N GLN A 172 25.51 15.24 -4.29
CA GLN A 172 26.04 14.12 -3.51
C GLN A 172 25.49 14.12 -2.07
N LEU A 173 25.51 12.95 -1.42
CA LEU A 173 25.10 12.72 -0.04
C LEU A 173 25.72 13.71 0.96
N LYS A 174 24.98 13.95 2.06
CA LYS A 174 25.35 14.61 3.33
C LYS A 174 26.56 15.55 3.22
N ARG A 175 26.31 16.84 3.00
CA ARG A 175 27.34 17.88 3.18
C ARG A 175 27.25 18.47 4.59
N PRO A 176 28.37 18.94 5.18
CA PRO A 176 28.35 19.59 6.49
C PRO A 176 27.43 20.82 6.57
N ASP A 177 27.15 21.47 5.43
CA ASP A 177 26.30 22.67 5.31
C ASP A 177 24.84 22.35 4.92
N GLN A 178 24.45 21.07 4.92
CA GLN A 178 23.11 20.68 4.48
C GLN A 178 22.05 21.06 5.53
N THR A 179 21.05 21.82 5.11
CA THR A 179 19.93 22.21 5.97
C THR A 179 18.97 21.03 6.20
N ILE A 180 18.36 21.02 7.38
CA ILE A 180 17.32 20.07 7.77
C ILE A 180 16.00 20.82 7.86
N GLU A 181 14.95 20.27 7.28
CA GLU A 181 13.60 20.84 7.29
C GLU A 181 12.57 19.82 7.76
N PHE A 182 11.40 20.29 8.18
CA PHE A 182 10.24 19.43 8.41
C PHE A 182 9.78 18.77 7.11
N ALA A 183 9.48 17.47 7.15
CA ALA A 183 8.84 16.72 6.08
C ALA A 183 7.39 16.37 6.46
N PRO A 184 6.41 17.29 6.28
CA PRO A 184 4.98 16.98 6.44
C PRO A 184 4.55 15.75 5.64
N HIS A 185 5.12 15.60 4.45
CA HIS A 185 4.87 14.46 3.59
C HIS A 185 5.48 13.14 4.10
N GLY A 186 6.34 13.19 5.12
CA GLY A 186 6.94 12.03 5.76
C GLY A 186 6.20 11.56 7.01
N LEU A 187 5.10 12.21 7.42
CA LEU A 187 4.40 11.87 8.67
C LEU A 187 4.00 10.38 8.72
N SER A 188 3.53 9.83 7.61
CA SER A 188 3.11 8.44 7.50
C SER A 188 4.24 7.41 7.72
N ARG A 189 5.52 7.83 7.73
CA ARG A 189 6.63 6.93 8.13
C ARG A 189 6.51 6.45 9.56
N GLN A 190 5.93 7.28 10.42
CA GLN A 190 5.85 7.01 11.84
C GLN A 190 5.03 5.76 12.15
N HIS A 191 4.14 5.33 11.24
CA HIS A 191 3.50 4.01 11.30
C HIS A 191 4.50 2.89 11.60
N ARG A 192 5.64 2.86 10.89
CA ARG A 192 6.59 1.75 11.01
C ARG A 192 7.47 1.84 12.25
N PHE A 193 7.74 3.04 12.76
CA PHE A 193 8.42 3.22 14.05
C PHE A 193 7.54 2.71 15.18
N LEU A 194 6.27 3.09 15.18
CA LEU A 194 5.30 2.59 16.13
C LEU A 194 5.17 1.06 16.06
N VAL A 195 4.97 0.50 14.87
CA VAL A 195 4.84 -0.95 14.70
C VAL A 195 6.09 -1.68 15.14
N ARG A 196 7.29 -1.13 14.91
CA ARG A 196 8.54 -1.72 15.44
C ARG A 196 8.49 -1.85 16.95
N ASP A 197 8.06 -0.81 17.64
CA ASP A 197 8.09 -0.74 19.11
C ASP A 197 6.96 -1.59 19.74
N LYS A 198 5.82 -1.70 19.04
CA LYS A 198 4.63 -2.43 19.49
C LYS A 198 4.49 -3.82 18.87
N LEU A 199 5.50 -4.31 18.13
CA LEU A 199 5.37 -5.50 17.26
C LEU A 199 4.89 -6.74 18.00
N MET A 200 5.37 -6.93 19.24
CA MET A 200 5.09 -8.10 20.06
C MET A 200 3.79 -7.98 20.87
N GLU A 201 3.19 -6.80 20.92
CA GLU A 201 2.01 -6.50 21.74
C GLU A 201 0.70 -6.82 21.00
N TYR A 202 0.71 -6.86 19.67
CA TYR A 202 -0.50 -7.02 18.86
C TYR A 202 -0.36 -8.13 17.83
N ASP A 203 -1.50 -8.70 17.45
CA ASP A 203 -1.56 -9.81 16.50
C ASP A 203 -1.71 -9.27 15.07
N PHE A 204 -2.31 -8.08 14.95
CA PHE A 204 -2.57 -7.42 13.67
C PHE A 204 -2.42 -5.89 13.75
N PHE A 205 -1.94 -5.30 12.65
CA PHE A 205 -1.72 -3.86 12.53
C PHE A 205 -2.55 -3.30 11.38
N VAL A 206 -3.26 -2.21 11.62
CA VAL A 206 -4.00 -1.44 10.60
C VAL A 206 -3.41 -0.04 10.55
N ALA A 207 -2.71 0.32 9.48
CA ALA A 207 -1.97 1.59 9.39
C ALA A 207 -2.33 2.38 8.13
N PHE A 208 -3.18 3.39 8.26
CA PHE A 208 -3.74 4.15 7.14
C PHE A 208 -3.75 5.67 7.36
N GLU A 209 -3.90 6.42 6.27
CA GLU A 209 -4.16 7.87 6.29
C GLU A 209 -5.54 8.18 6.93
N ASP A 210 -5.68 9.41 7.43
CA ASP A 210 -6.85 9.88 8.21
C ASP A 210 -8.16 10.04 7.45
N ASP A 211 -8.17 9.86 6.12
CA ASP A 211 -9.35 9.93 5.28
C ASP A 211 -9.75 8.60 4.64
N ILE A 212 -9.21 7.49 5.15
CA ILE A 212 -9.48 6.13 4.70
C ILE A 212 -10.36 5.40 5.71
N ARG A 213 -11.52 4.91 5.26
CA ARG A 213 -12.37 4.02 6.06
C ARG A 213 -11.83 2.59 6.03
N VAL A 214 -11.57 2.00 7.20
CA VAL A 214 -11.20 0.60 7.36
C VAL A 214 -12.06 -0.02 8.46
N THR A 215 -12.74 -1.11 8.12
CA THR A 215 -13.65 -1.83 9.03
C THR A 215 -13.17 -3.26 9.27
N ALA A 216 -13.81 -3.96 10.20
CA ALA A 216 -13.52 -5.35 10.48
C ALA A 216 -13.67 -6.28 9.26
N ASP A 217 -14.62 -6.00 8.36
CA ASP A 217 -14.81 -6.80 7.15
C ASP A 217 -13.62 -6.72 6.18
N HIS A 218 -12.94 -5.58 6.14
CA HIS A 218 -11.70 -5.42 5.37
C HIS A 218 -10.58 -6.29 5.97
N VAL A 219 -10.45 -6.30 7.29
CA VAL A 219 -9.47 -7.11 8.02
C VAL A 219 -9.73 -8.60 7.83
N VAL A 220 -10.99 -9.05 7.96
CA VAL A 220 -11.36 -10.46 7.74
C VAL A 220 -11.06 -10.87 6.31
N ASN A 221 -11.49 -10.11 5.31
CA ASN A 221 -11.21 -10.43 3.90
C ASN A 221 -9.70 -10.48 3.61
N PHE A 222 -8.93 -9.58 4.22
CA PHE A 222 -7.48 -9.58 4.11
C PHE A 222 -6.86 -10.86 4.68
N LEU A 223 -7.29 -11.28 5.87
CA LEU A 223 -6.79 -12.49 6.54
C LEU A 223 -7.22 -13.76 5.81
N GLU A 224 -8.45 -13.83 5.31
CA GLU A 224 -8.95 -14.94 4.49
C GLU A 224 -8.06 -15.10 3.25
N MET A 225 -7.85 -14.04 2.46
CA MET A 225 -7.00 -14.10 1.28
C MET A 225 -5.54 -14.39 1.62
N SER A 226 -4.99 -13.81 2.69
CA SER A 226 -3.62 -14.09 3.15
C SER A 226 -3.44 -15.57 3.48
N THR A 227 -4.40 -16.16 4.18
CA THR A 227 -4.40 -17.56 4.57
C THR A 227 -4.48 -18.47 3.35
N GLN A 228 -5.30 -18.14 2.36
CA GLN A 228 -5.37 -18.93 1.11
C GLN A 228 -4.07 -18.87 0.30
N ILE A 229 -3.44 -17.68 0.20
CA ILE A 229 -2.12 -17.53 -0.43
C ILE A 229 -1.10 -18.44 0.25
N ASP A 230 -1.10 -18.46 1.57
CA ASP A 230 -0.15 -19.23 2.37
C ASP A 230 -0.42 -20.74 2.33
N ARG A 231 -1.69 -21.18 2.37
CA ARG A 231 -2.08 -22.58 2.09
C ARG A 231 -1.52 -23.05 0.76
N MET A 232 -1.69 -22.24 -0.29
CA MET A 232 -1.19 -22.59 -1.62
C MET A 232 0.34 -22.57 -1.69
N ARG A 233 1.01 -21.65 -0.99
CA ARG A 233 2.47 -21.63 -0.89
C ARG A 233 2.97 -22.95 -0.28
N ARG A 234 2.38 -23.39 0.84
CA ARG A 234 2.74 -24.67 1.46
C ARG A 234 2.43 -25.85 0.55
N ALA A 235 1.28 -25.84 -0.12
CA ALA A 235 0.95 -26.88 -1.10
C ALA A 235 2.01 -26.97 -2.21
N ALA A 236 2.52 -25.83 -2.70
CA ALA A 236 3.62 -25.80 -3.66
C ALA A 236 4.91 -26.40 -3.07
N GLU A 237 5.29 -26.04 -1.84
CA GLU A 237 6.50 -26.55 -1.16
C GLU A 237 6.47 -28.08 -0.93
N HIS A 238 5.30 -28.62 -0.63
CA HIS A 238 5.12 -30.05 -0.39
C HIS A 238 4.87 -30.86 -1.67
N SER A 239 4.60 -30.18 -2.79
CA SER A 239 4.37 -30.86 -4.07
C SER A 239 5.69 -31.39 -4.67
N PRO A 240 5.67 -32.54 -5.38
CA PRO A 240 6.88 -33.14 -5.95
C PRO A 240 7.65 -32.25 -6.93
N ASP A 241 6.97 -31.32 -7.60
CA ASP A 241 7.56 -30.41 -8.58
C ASP A 241 7.66 -28.95 -8.10
N GLY A 242 7.37 -28.70 -6.83
CA GLY A 242 7.49 -27.38 -6.21
C GLY A 242 6.42 -26.38 -6.66
N LYS A 243 5.25 -26.83 -7.13
CA LYS A 243 4.21 -25.98 -7.73
C LYS A 243 2.78 -26.32 -7.28
N ALA A 244 2.03 -25.29 -6.90
CA ALA A 244 0.58 -25.36 -6.71
C ALA A 244 -0.18 -25.17 -8.03
N ARG A 245 -1.35 -25.79 -8.16
CA ARG A 245 -2.14 -25.86 -9.40
C ARG A 245 -3.58 -25.45 -9.16
N VAL A 246 -4.17 -24.88 -10.20
CA VAL A 246 -5.61 -24.64 -10.26
C VAL A 246 -6.31 -25.99 -10.38
N GLU A 247 -7.29 -26.22 -9.53
CA GLU A 247 -8.18 -27.40 -9.63
C GLU A 247 -9.02 -27.29 -10.90
N ASP A 248 -9.17 -28.39 -11.63
CA ASP A 248 -9.88 -28.44 -12.91
C ASP A 248 -9.42 -27.39 -13.93
N ALA A 249 -8.10 -27.15 -13.99
CA ALA A 249 -7.50 -26.26 -14.99
C ALA A 249 -7.91 -26.69 -16.41
N LEU A 250 -8.29 -25.72 -17.23
CA LEU A 250 -8.61 -25.92 -18.63
C LEU A 250 -7.37 -26.36 -19.40
N GLU A 251 -7.57 -27.22 -20.38
CA GLU A 251 -6.50 -27.63 -21.29
C GLU A 251 -6.01 -26.41 -22.08
N ASP A 252 -4.72 -26.12 -21.96
CA ASP A 252 -4.05 -25.05 -22.70
C ASP A 252 -3.81 -25.51 -24.15
N SER A 253 -4.75 -25.18 -25.03
CA SER A 253 -4.76 -25.53 -26.46
C SER A 253 -3.90 -24.59 -27.31
N ARG A 254 -3.18 -23.65 -26.70
CA ARG A 254 -2.32 -22.71 -27.43
C ARG A 254 -1.11 -23.43 -28.00
N THR A 255 -0.89 -23.27 -29.30
CA THR A 255 0.28 -23.83 -29.99
C THR A 255 1.56 -23.01 -29.75
N VAL A 256 1.42 -21.72 -29.45
CA VAL A 256 2.50 -20.79 -29.15
C VAL A 256 2.07 -19.87 -28.01
N ARG A 257 2.93 -19.74 -27.00
CA ARG A 257 2.74 -18.77 -25.92
C ARG A 257 3.21 -17.38 -26.34
N GLY A 258 2.48 -16.37 -25.88
CA GLY A 258 2.83 -14.97 -26.07
C GLY A 258 4.19 -14.68 -25.43
N LYS A 259 5.04 -13.93 -26.13
CA LYS A 259 6.25 -13.37 -25.50
C LYS A 259 5.90 -12.02 -24.91
N SER A 260 6.41 -11.74 -23.71
CA SER A 260 6.18 -10.44 -23.08
C SER A 260 6.76 -9.31 -23.95
N MET A 261 5.88 -8.45 -24.47
CA MET A 261 6.24 -7.32 -25.35
C MET A 261 7.05 -6.23 -24.63
N ASP A 262 6.96 -6.21 -23.31
CA ASP A 262 7.66 -5.28 -22.41
C ASP A 262 9.02 -5.80 -21.91
N LYS A 263 9.46 -6.99 -22.37
CA LYS A 263 10.68 -7.68 -21.90
C LYS A 263 10.65 -8.09 -20.42
N ALA A 264 9.48 -8.14 -19.79
CA ALA A 264 9.34 -8.72 -18.46
C ALA A 264 9.76 -10.20 -18.46
N ARG A 265 10.21 -10.68 -17.30
CA ARG A 265 10.64 -12.08 -17.13
C ARG A 265 9.46 -13.05 -17.11
N VAL A 266 8.28 -12.56 -16.72
CA VAL A 266 7.03 -13.30 -16.68
C VAL A 266 6.17 -12.95 -17.89
N GLY A 267 5.35 -13.91 -18.33
CA GLY A 267 4.46 -13.74 -19.48
C GLY A 267 3.27 -12.82 -19.20
N ASN A 268 2.78 -12.16 -20.24
CA ASN A 268 1.53 -11.39 -20.25
C ASN A 268 0.31 -12.26 -20.64
N ASP A 269 0.51 -13.57 -20.75
CA ASP A 269 -0.46 -14.56 -21.19
C ASP A 269 -0.67 -15.68 -20.16
N LEU A 270 -0.23 -15.48 -18.90
CA LEU A 270 -0.41 -16.49 -17.84
C LEU A 270 -1.85 -16.46 -17.32
N VAL A 271 -2.54 -17.60 -17.38
CA VAL A 271 -3.97 -17.68 -17.03
C VAL A 271 -4.22 -18.62 -15.86
N GLN A 272 -3.92 -19.90 -16.04
CA GLN A 272 -4.11 -20.98 -15.06
C GLN A 272 -2.79 -21.72 -14.76
N ASP A 273 -1.68 -21.07 -15.10
CA ASP A 273 -0.35 -21.62 -14.97
C ASP A 273 -0.02 -21.98 -13.52
N PRO A 274 0.59 -23.16 -13.27
CA PRO A 274 1.04 -23.55 -11.95
C PRO A 274 2.00 -22.52 -11.34
N MET A 275 1.94 -22.36 -10.02
CA MET A 275 2.71 -21.36 -9.29
C MET A 275 3.69 -22.00 -8.31
N THR A 276 4.92 -21.50 -8.30
CA THR A 276 5.92 -21.86 -7.30
C THR A 276 5.63 -21.19 -5.95
N ALA A 277 6.19 -21.73 -4.88
CA ALA A 277 6.11 -21.13 -3.55
C ALA A 277 6.65 -19.69 -3.53
N ASP A 278 7.72 -19.40 -4.27
CA ASP A 278 8.32 -18.06 -4.34
C ASP A 278 7.45 -17.05 -5.10
N GLU A 279 6.68 -17.49 -6.09
CA GLU A 279 5.68 -16.64 -6.73
C GLU A 279 4.51 -16.37 -5.79
N LEU A 280 4.04 -17.39 -5.05
CA LEU A 280 2.95 -17.24 -4.08
C LEU A 280 3.35 -16.32 -2.91
N ARG A 281 4.59 -16.40 -2.43
CA ARG A 281 5.18 -15.48 -1.44
C ARG A 281 5.17 -14.01 -1.83
N ARG A 282 5.01 -13.71 -3.12
CA ARG A 282 4.92 -12.34 -3.62
C ARG A 282 3.50 -11.84 -3.70
N LEU A 283 2.49 -12.71 -3.61
CA LEU A 283 1.11 -12.27 -3.66
C LEU A 283 0.73 -11.56 -2.38
N TRP A 284 -0.05 -10.50 -2.52
CA TRP A 284 -0.54 -9.70 -1.41
C TRP A 284 -2.01 -9.32 -1.61
N PRO A 285 -2.89 -9.56 -0.62
CA PRO A 285 -4.26 -9.09 -0.70
C PRO A 285 -4.30 -7.57 -0.77
N GLY A 286 -4.86 -7.07 -1.85
CA GLY A 286 -4.88 -5.65 -2.16
C GLY A 286 -6.12 -4.92 -1.74
N PHE A 287 -5.98 -3.60 -1.75
CA PHE A 287 -7.09 -2.67 -1.72
C PHE A 287 -7.01 -1.68 -2.87
N ILE A 288 -8.15 -1.15 -3.27
CA ILE A 288 -8.28 -0.02 -4.17
C ILE A 288 -9.15 1.05 -3.52
N ARG A 289 -8.80 2.32 -3.69
CA ARG A 289 -9.59 3.41 -3.12
C ARG A 289 -10.73 3.80 -4.05
N ALA A 290 -11.89 4.03 -3.47
CA ALA A 290 -13.04 4.60 -4.15
C ALA A 290 -13.47 5.91 -3.48
N GLU A 291 -14.09 6.77 -4.27
CA GLU A 291 -14.80 7.96 -3.81
C GLU A 291 -16.28 7.78 -4.14
N VAL A 292 -17.13 8.46 -3.39
CA VAL A 292 -18.58 8.44 -3.58
C VAL A 292 -18.97 9.75 -4.26
N VAL A 293 -19.72 9.66 -5.36
CA VAL A 293 -20.31 10.81 -6.04
C VAL A 293 -21.34 11.48 -5.14
N ASP A 294 -21.15 12.77 -4.83
CA ASP A 294 -22.08 13.54 -4.00
C ASP A 294 -23.01 14.40 -4.87
N ASN A 295 -24.30 14.04 -4.86
CA ASN A 295 -25.36 14.75 -5.61
C ASN A 295 -26.22 15.68 -4.74
N ARG A 296 -25.91 15.86 -3.45
CA ARG A 296 -26.74 16.68 -2.54
C ARG A 296 -26.82 18.16 -2.96
N GLY A 297 -25.83 18.66 -3.71
CA GLY A 297 -25.74 20.03 -4.21
C GLY A 297 -26.26 20.24 -5.63
N GLY A 298 -26.90 19.23 -6.25
CA GLY A 298 -27.28 19.22 -7.67
C GLY A 298 -26.51 18.18 -8.49
N PRO A 299 -26.68 18.14 -9.82
CA PRO A 299 -26.01 17.17 -10.68
C PRO A 299 -24.50 17.25 -10.53
N HIS A 300 -23.86 16.16 -10.13
CA HIS A 300 -22.41 16.13 -9.99
C HIS A 300 -21.72 16.28 -11.35
N GLN A 301 -20.59 16.98 -11.39
CA GLN A 301 -19.88 17.31 -12.64
C GLN A 301 -19.41 16.11 -13.48
N LEU A 302 -19.30 14.92 -12.85
CA LEU A 302 -18.96 13.67 -13.53
C LEU A 302 -20.17 13.03 -14.23
N LEU A 303 -21.39 13.43 -13.85
CA LEU A 303 -22.67 13.01 -14.43
C LEU A 303 -23.16 13.97 -15.51
N GLU A 304 -22.53 15.15 -15.65
CA GLU A 304 -22.85 16.12 -16.69
C GLU A 304 -22.31 15.73 -18.07
N GLY A 305 -23.02 16.15 -19.13
CA GLY A 305 -22.64 15.95 -20.53
C GLY A 305 -23.45 14.86 -21.23
N SER A 306 -23.28 14.74 -22.55
CA SER A 306 -23.91 13.71 -23.39
C SER A 306 -22.89 13.17 -24.40
N PRO A 307 -22.24 12.03 -24.13
CA PRO A 307 -22.40 11.17 -22.95
C PRO A 307 -21.71 11.74 -21.67
N PRO A 308 -22.17 11.37 -20.46
CA PRO A 308 -21.47 11.69 -19.22
C PRO A 308 -20.03 11.18 -19.18
N ALA A 309 -19.15 11.84 -18.44
CA ALA A 309 -17.74 11.47 -18.34
C ALA A 309 -17.55 10.03 -17.81
N LEU A 310 -18.35 9.63 -16.81
CA LEU A 310 -18.32 8.27 -16.25
C LEU A 310 -18.76 7.18 -17.24
N ASP A 311 -19.47 7.56 -18.30
CA ASP A 311 -19.95 6.64 -19.33
C ASP A 311 -19.04 6.65 -20.56
N ASN A 312 -18.09 7.59 -20.62
CA ASN A 312 -17.05 7.70 -21.65
C ASN A 312 -15.65 7.55 -21.04
N PHE A 313 -15.49 6.58 -20.16
CA PHE A 313 -14.23 6.29 -19.49
C PHE A 313 -13.14 5.83 -20.45
N LYS A 314 -11.90 6.08 -20.05
CA LYS A 314 -10.70 5.70 -20.80
C LYS A 314 -10.69 4.18 -21.06
N TRP A 315 -10.39 3.80 -22.30
CA TRP A 315 -10.32 2.41 -22.79
C TRP A 315 -11.66 1.69 -23.02
N LYS A 316 -12.82 2.32 -22.84
CA LYS A 316 -14.14 1.70 -23.08
C LYS A 316 -14.27 0.99 -24.44
N GLN A 317 -13.72 1.60 -25.50
CA GLN A 317 -13.80 1.05 -26.86
C GLN A 317 -12.95 -0.21 -27.05
N PHE A 318 -11.87 -0.37 -26.27
CA PHE A 318 -10.90 -1.45 -26.41
C PHE A 318 -11.15 -2.60 -25.43
N VAL A 319 -11.62 -2.25 -24.22
CA VAL A 319 -12.05 -3.19 -23.19
C VAL A 319 -13.39 -2.69 -22.68
N PRO A 320 -14.52 -3.04 -23.34
CA PRO A 320 -15.84 -2.73 -22.82
C PRO A 320 -16.04 -3.46 -21.49
N ALA A 321 -16.94 -2.93 -20.64
CA ALA A 321 -17.30 -3.62 -19.40
C ALA A 321 -18.37 -4.69 -19.70
N SER A 322 -18.08 -5.95 -19.37
CA SER A 322 -19.09 -7.02 -19.31
C SER A 322 -19.87 -6.86 -18.00
N MET A 323 -21.20 -6.70 -18.08
CA MET A 323 -22.06 -6.59 -16.90
C MET A 323 -22.77 -7.91 -16.55
N ASP A 324 -22.55 -8.96 -17.34
CA ASP A 324 -23.18 -10.28 -17.16
C ASP A 324 -22.74 -10.95 -15.85
N TYR A 325 -21.60 -10.54 -15.29
CA TYR A 325 -21.14 -11.00 -13.98
C TYR A 325 -22.14 -10.66 -12.87
N GLU A 326 -22.89 -9.56 -12.97
CA GLU A 326 -23.82 -9.16 -11.91
C GLU A 326 -24.97 -10.17 -11.77
N GLN A 327 -25.42 -10.73 -12.89
CA GLN A 327 -26.45 -11.76 -12.90
C GLN A 327 -25.92 -13.10 -12.37
N SER A 328 -24.64 -13.39 -12.64
CA SER A 328 -24.02 -14.68 -12.33
C SER A 328 -23.45 -14.76 -10.91
N PHE A 329 -22.90 -13.65 -10.40
CA PHE A 329 -22.10 -13.61 -9.17
C PHE A 329 -22.57 -12.53 -8.18
N GLY A 330 -23.52 -11.68 -8.57
CA GLY A 330 -23.99 -10.54 -7.77
C GLY A 330 -23.26 -9.23 -8.10
N ALA A 331 -23.72 -8.14 -7.51
CA ALA A 331 -23.15 -6.81 -7.70
C ALA A 331 -22.20 -6.44 -6.55
N VAL A 332 -21.39 -5.39 -6.77
CA VAL A 332 -20.62 -4.73 -5.71
C VAL A 332 -21.59 -4.16 -4.68
N ASP A 333 -21.31 -4.39 -3.40
CA ASP A 333 -22.07 -3.86 -2.27
C ASP A 333 -21.36 -2.63 -1.68
N PRO A 334 -21.89 -1.41 -1.90
CA PRO A 334 -21.31 -0.17 -1.36
C PRO A 334 -21.34 -0.09 0.16
N ASN A 335 -22.24 -0.83 0.82
CA ASN A 335 -22.43 -0.71 2.27
C ASN A 335 -21.21 -1.24 3.03
N VAL A 336 -20.51 -2.21 2.44
CA VAL A 336 -19.28 -2.77 2.98
C VAL A 336 -18.18 -1.69 3.11
N CYS A 337 -17.98 -0.89 2.07
CA CYS A 337 -16.87 0.06 2.02
C CYS A 337 -17.24 1.46 2.46
N CYS A 338 -18.42 1.94 2.10
CA CYS A 338 -18.63 3.34 1.82
C CYS A 338 -19.90 3.93 2.45
N ASP A 339 -20.78 3.11 3.02
CA ASP A 339 -21.90 3.59 3.82
C ASP A 339 -21.41 3.99 5.21
N LEU A 340 -21.28 5.31 5.40
CA LEU A 340 -20.83 5.94 6.63
C LEU A 340 -21.77 7.09 6.94
N ASP A 341 -22.36 7.06 8.13
CA ASP A 341 -23.17 8.17 8.64
C ASP A 341 -22.26 9.31 9.13
N SER A 342 -21.86 10.19 8.21
CA SER A 342 -21.08 11.39 8.53
C SER A 342 -21.61 12.62 7.79
N PRO A 343 -21.56 13.81 8.40
CA PRO A 343 -21.95 15.05 7.74
C PRO A 343 -21.18 15.32 6.43
N ARG A 344 -19.96 14.80 6.30
CA ARG A 344 -19.09 15.02 5.13
C ARG A 344 -19.27 13.99 4.02
N THR A 345 -19.88 12.85 4.29
CA THR A 345 -20.03 11.77 3.33
C THR A 345 -21.46 11.72 2.77
N PRO A 346 -21.66 11.30 1.52
CA PRO A 346 -22.99 11.04 0.99
C PRO A 346 -23.59 9.81 1.70
N PRO A 347 -24.84 9.89 2.22
CA PRO A 347 -25.48 8.76 2.87
C PRO A 347 -25.99 7.74 1.84
N ASN A 348 -26.03 6.45 2.21
CA ASN A 348 -26.60 5.36 1.42
C ASN A 348 -26.08 5.30 -0.04
N PRO A 349 -24.75 5.21 -0.26
CA PRO A 349 -24.21 5.13 -1.60
C PRO A 349 -24.74 3.91 -2.35
N THR A 350 -25.03 4.06 -3.63
CA THR A 350 -25.31 2.94 -4.53
C THR A 350 -24.05 2.52 -5.29
N LYS A 351 -24.05 1.34 -5.92
CA LYS A 351 -22.90 0.85 -6.68
C LYS A 351 -22.48 1.80 -7.82
N ASP A 352 -23.45 2.56 -8.33
CA ASP A 352 -23.21 3.49 -9.43
C ASP A 352 -22.62 4.82 -8.95
N ASP A 353 -22.70 5.12 -7.66
CA ASP A 353 -22.07 6.30 -7.06
C ASP A 353 -20.57 6.10 -6.77
N LEU A 354 -20.08 4.86 -6.83
CA LEU A 354 -18.68 4.54 -6.54
C LEU A 354 -17.78 4.77 -7.75
N VAL A 355 -16.75 5.60 -7.58
CA VAL A 355 -15.79 5.94 -8.64
C VAL A 355 -14.34 5.69 -8.25
N LEU A 356 -13.56 5.26 -9.23
CA LEU A 356 -12.11 5.06 -9.16
C LEU A 356 -11.38 6.12 -9.99
N TRP A 357 -10.15 6.48 -9.59
CA TRP A 357 -9.31 7.44 -10.33
C TRP A 357 -7.82 7.09 -10.39
N GLU A 358 -7.37 6.09 -9.62
CA GLU A 358 -5.94 5.83 -9.38
C GLU A 358 -5.31 4.78 -10.29
N THR A 359 -6.14 4.07 -11.02
CA THR A 359 -5.72 3.01 -11.92
C THR A 359 -6.69 2.93 -13.09
N ASP A 360 -6.30 2.20 -14.12
CA ASP A 360 -7.18 1.87 -15.24
C ASP A 360 -6.87 0.46 -15.73
N ILE A 361 -7.74 -0.07 -16.58
CA ILE A 361 -7.61 -1.43 -17.08
C ILE A 361 -6.30 -1.67 -17.83
N SER A 362 -5.68 -0.64 -18.45
CA SER A 362 -4.49 -0.80 -19.30
C SER A 362 -3.25 -1.28 -18.57
N ALA A 363 -3.19 -1.13 -17.26
CA ALA A 363 -2.08 -1.60 -16.43
C ALA A 363 -2.37 -2.94 -15.75
N THR A 364 -3.62 -3.39 -15.78
CA THR A 364 -4.12 -4.50 -14.98
C THR A 364 -4.20 -5.77 -15.82
N GLY A 365 -3.93 -6.91 -15.20
CA GLY A 365 -4.18 -8.22 -15.79
C GLY A 365 -5.10 -9.05 -14.90
N VAL A 366 -5.47 -10.24 -15.35
CA VAL A 366 -6.23 -11.20 -14.55
C VAL A 366 -5.54 -12.55 -14.57
N ARG A 367 -5.70 -13.32 -13.50
CA ARG A 367 -5.21 -14.69 -13.40
C ARG A 367 -6.16 -15.52 -12.56
N HIS A 368 -6.27 -16.80 -12.89
CA HIS A 368 -6.90 -17.79 -12.03
C HIS A 368 -5.81 -18.41 -11.14
N TYR A 369 -5.84 -18.05 -9.86
CA TYR A 369 -4.89 -18.53 -8.87
C TYR A 369 -5.33 -19.88 -8.29
N PRO A 370 -4.39 -20.72 -7.82
CA PRO A 370 -4.71 -22.01 -7.21
C PRO A 370 -5.52 -21.87 -5.91
N GLY A 371 -6.21 -22.94 -5.53
CA GLY A 371 -7.04 -23.01 -4.32
C GLY A 371 -8.20 -22.02 -4.31
N GLU A 372 -8.60 -21.58 -3.14
CA GLU A 372 -9.75 -20.67 -2.99
C GLU A 372 -9.41 -19.20 -3.26
N ILE A 373 -8.19 -18.90 -3.76
CA ILE A 373 -7.85 -17.53 -4.22
C ILE A 373 -8.70 -17.20 -5.46
N GLY A 374 -8.87 -18.16 -6.37
CA GLY A 374 -9.73 -18.06 -7.53
C GLY A 374 -9.29 -16.97 -8.52
N TRP A 375 -10.24 -16.43 -9.27
CA TRP A 375 -9.97 -15.37 -10.24
C TRP A 375 -9.70 -14.06 -9.53
N ALA A 376 -8.54 -13.48 -9.80
CA ALA A 376 -8.17 -12.17 -9.26
C ALA A 376 -7.48 -11.31 -10.32
N ALA A 377 -7.69 -10.00 -10.22
CA ALA A 377 -6.97 -8.99 -10.93
C ALA A 377 -5.57 -8.84 -10.32
N THR A 378 -4.58 -8.76 -11.17
CA THR A 378 -3.18 -8.52 -10.82
C THR A 378 -2.86 -7.05 -11.12
N MET A 379 -2.70 -6.26 -10.06
CA MET A 379 -2.43 -4.83 -10.17
C MET A 379 -1.00 -4.58 -10.71
N PRO A 380 -0.74 -3.43 -11.35
CA PRO A 380 0.59 -3.13 -11.87
C PRO A 380 1.64 -3.07 -10.76
N VAL A 381 2.81 -3.63 -11.06
CA VAL A 381 3.95 -3.74 -10.15
C VAL A 381 5.25 -3.62 -10.95
N GLU A 382 6.37 -3.27 -10.29
CA GLU A 382 7.68 -3.25 -10.95
C GLU A 382 8.02 -4.62 -11.55
N ASP A 383 8.69 -4.67 -12.72
CA ASP A 383 8.94 -5.89 -13.52
C ASP A 383 9.49 -7.07 -12.72
N LYS A 384 10.25 -6.80 -11.65
CA LYS A 384 10.89 -7.83 -10.81
C LYS A 384 9.93 -8.50 -9.83
N ALA A 385 8.77 -7.91 -9.59
CA ALA A 385 7.76 -8.33 -8.64
C ALA A 385 6.59 -9.06 -9.31
N ASP A 386 6.42 -8.87 -10.62
CA ASP A 386 5.32 -9.47 -11.34
C ASP A 386 5.44 -11.00 -11.32
N VAL A 387 4.32 -11.64 -10.97
CA VAL A 387 4.16 -13.10 -10.99
C VAL A 387 3.50 -13.56 -12.30
N GLY A 388 3.19 -12.62 -13.19
CA GLY A 388 2.55 -12.82 -14.48
C GLY A 388 1.03 -13.00 -14.36
N SER A 389 0.35 -12.55 -15.41
CA SER A 389 -1.11 -12.54 -15.53
C SER A 389 -1.49 -12.35 -17.00
N TYR A 390 -2.71 -12.68 -17.38
CA TYR A 390 -3.26 -12.32 -18.68
C TYR A 390 -3.51 -10.81 -18.72
N TRP A 391 -2.68 -10.07 -19.43
CA TRP A 391 -2.75 -8.62 -19.50
C TRP A 391 -3.91 -8.16 -20.39
N SER A 392 -4.59 -7.09 -20.00
CA SER A 392 -5.71 -6.51 -20.74
C SER A 392 -5.38 -6.09 -22.18
N GLY A 393 -4.10 -5.80 -22.47
CA GLY A 393 -3.59 -5.42 -23.79
C GLY A 393 -3.02 -6.58 -24.61
N GLU A 394 -3.06 -7.81 -24.09
CA GLU A 394 -2.59 -8.99 -24.81
C GLU A 394 -3.35 -9.16 -26.14
N GLY A 395 -2.65 -9.61 -27.19
CA GLY A 395 -3.23 -9.71 -28.53
C GLY A 395 -3.47 -8.38 -29.24
N ASN A 396 -2.78 -7.30 -28.85
CA ASN A 396 -2.95 -5.94 -29.40
C ASN A 396 -4.34 -5.32 -29.18
N ALA A 397 -4.98 -5.62 -28.04
CA ALA A 397 -6.34 -5.14 -27.76
C ALA A 397 -6.52 -3.61 -27.79
N TYR A 398 -5.44 -2.84 -27.74
CA TYR A 398 -5.44 -1.38 -27.82
C TYR A 398 -5.18 -0.80 -29.22
N ASN A 399 -5.15 -1.64 -30.26
CA ASN A 399 -4.85 -1.26 -31.65
C ASN A 399 -3.51 -0.53 -31.83
N ASP A 400 -2.58 -0.72 -30.91
CA ASP A 400 -1.23 -0.18 -30.95
C ASP A 400 -0.25 -1.32 -30.59
N PRO A 401 0.47 -1.88 -31.57
CA PRO A 401 1.42 -2.98 -31.32
C PRO A 401 2.66 -2.54 -30.55
N SER A 402 2.88 -1.22 -30.41
CA SER A 402 3.94 -0.66 -29.58
C SER A 402 3.52 -0.44 -28.13
N PHE A 403 2.21 -0.51 -27.84
CA PHE A 403 1.68 -0.32 -26.52
C PHE A 403 2.09 -1.49 -25.62
N LYS A 404 2.69 -1.15 -24.48
CA LYS A 404 3.23 -2.11 -23.52
C LYS A 404 2.53 -1.93 -22.18
N ARG A 405 2.44 -3.00 -21.41
CA ARG A 405 1.88 -2.96 -20.05
C ARG A 405 2.60 -1.88 -19.23
N PRO A 406 1.87 -0.87 -18.72
CA PRO A 406 2.43 0.10 -17.80
C PRO A 406 2.79 -0.58 -16.45
N ARG A 407 4.08 -0.75 -16.18
CA ARG A 407 4.57 -1.41 -14.94
C ARG A 407 5.00 -0.45 -13.85
N ARG A 408 5.55 0.71 -14.22
CA ARG A 408 6.09 1.72 -13.30
C ARG A 408 5.54 3.11 -13.61
N VAL A 409 4.22 3.20 -13.67
CA VAL A 409 3.53 4.48 -13.81
C VAL A 409 2.87 4.78 -12.48
N ASP A 410 3.45 5.71 -11.71
CA ASP A 410 2.97 6.07 -10.37
C ASP A 410 1.46 6.39 -10.37
N ALA A 411 0.97 6.96 -11.47
CA ALA A 411 -0.44 7.30 -11.67
C ALA A 411 -1.38 6.12 -11.97
N LEU A 412 -0.86 4.88 -12.08
CA LEU A 412 -1.62 3.66 -12.33
C LEU A 412 -1.39 2.58 -11.27
N LEU A 413 -0.42 2.78 -10.36
CA LEU A 413 -0.12 1.84 -9.28
C LEU A 413 -1.30 1.63 -8.32
N GLY A 414 -2.31 2.50 -8.31
CA GLY A 414 -3.46 2.42 -7.40
C GLY A 414 -3.05 2.51 -5.94
N GLN A 415 -2.90 3.68 -5.33
CA GLN A 415 -2.38 3.76 -3.96
C GLN A 415 -3.46 3.38 -2.94
N GLN A 416 -3.17 2.49 -1.99
CA GLN A 416 -4.15 2.14 -0.95
C GLN A 416 -4.06 3.06 0.30
N ALA A 417 -3.18 4.07 0.30
CA ALA A 417 -2.99 5.05 1.38
C ALA A 417 -2.66 4.46 2.76
N GLY A 418 -2.10 3.25 2.78
CA GLY A 418 -1.74 2.55 4.01
C GLY A 418 -1.41 1.08 3.77
N TRP A 419 -1.49 0.28 4.82
CA TRP A 419 -1.34 -1.17 4.78
C TRP A 419 -1.89 -1.77 6.08
N MET A 420 -2.15 -3.06 6.05
CA MET A 420 -2.38 -3.85 7.24
C MET A 420 -1.70 -5.20 7.10
N ALA A 421 -1.28 -5.80 8.20
CA ALA A 421 -0.55 -7.05 8.18
C ALA A 421 -0.55 -7.70 9.57
N THR A 422 -0.41 -9.02 9.61
CA THR A 422 -0.09 -9.74 10.85
C THR A 422 1.34 -9.45 11.29
N ARG A 423 1.65 -9.80 12.54
CA ARG A 423 3.01 -9.77 13.07
C ARG A 423 4.00 -10.56 12.20
N SER A 424 3.67 -11.80 11.83
CA SER A 424 4.53 -12.64 10.97
C SER A 424 4.75 -12.03 9.58
N GLN A 425 3.72 -11.43 8.99
CA GLN A 425 3.85 -10.75 7.71
C GLN A 425 4.80 -9.55 7.81
N VAL A 426 4.69 -8.74 8.86
CA VAL A 426 5.61 -7.61 9.09
C VAL A 426 7.06 -8.08 9.24
N LEU A 427 7.30 -9.17 9.98
CA LEU A 427 8.63 -9.77 10.11
C LEU A 427 9.15 -10.29 8.76
N TYR A 428 8.32 -11.01 8.00
CA TYR A 428 8.68 -11.46 6.65
C TYR A 428 9.06 -10.28 5.74
N PHE A 429 8.31 -9.18 5.82
CA PHE A 429 8.65 -7.96 5.08
C PHE A 429 10.02 -7.44 5.47
N HIS A 430 10.29 -7.39 6.77
CA HIS A 430 11.54 -6.85 7.29
C HIS A 430 12.75 -7.72 6.96
N GLU A 431 12.61 -9.03 7.02
CA GLU A 431 13.75 -9.94 6.90
C GLU A 431 13.99 -10.45 5.48
N HIS A 432 12.93 -10.57 4.67
CA HIS A 432 12.98 -11.32 3.41
C HIS A 432 12.52 -10.50 2.20
N ALA A 433 11.33 -9.89 2.25
CA ALA A 433 10.75 -9.26 1.05
C ALA A 433 11.33 -7.88 0.74
N CYS A 434 11.54 -7.02 1.74
CA CYS A 434 11.96 -5.64 1.53
C CYS A 434 13.50 -5.52 1.57
N PRO A 435 14.16 -5.06 0.48
CA PRO A 435 15.58 -4.74 0.51
C PRO A 435 15.87 -3.66 1.56
N GLY A 436 16.76 -3.95 2.51
CA GLY A 436 17.10 -3.06 3.62
C GLY A 436 16.12 -3.08 4.79
N GLY A 437 15.07 -3.89 4.72
CA GLY A 437 14.06 -4.02 5.76
C GLY A 437 12.82 -3.14 5.55
N PHE A 438 11.73 -3.57 6.17
CA PHE A 438 10.44 -2.87 6.18
C PHE A 438 10.35 -1.94 7.38
N LEU A 439 10.54 -2.47 8.59
CA LEU A 439 10.64 -1.68 9.81
C LEU A 439 11.95 -0.87 9.85
N PRO A 440 11.96 0.31 10.49
CA PRO A 440 13.19 1.05 10.75
C PRO A 440 14.16 0.20 11.58
N HIS A 441 15.46 0.41 11.39
CA HIS A 441 16.47 -0.39 12.09
C HIS A 441 16.33 -0.31 13.61
N PHE A 442 16.59 -1.44 14.28
CA PHE A 442 16.69 -1.52 15.74
C PHE A 442 18.00 -0.89 16.25
N ASP A 443 19.07 -0.89 15.43
CA ASP A 443 20.46 -0.66 15.90
C ASP A 443 21.10 0.67 15.41
N GLY A 444 20.32 1.62 14.91
CA GLY A 444 20.80 2.99 14.63
C GLY A 444 21.86 3.16 13.52
N LYS A 445 22.17 2.13 12.71
CA LYS A 445 23.08 2.27 11.57
C LYS A 445 22.39 3.00 10.40
N ASP A 446 23.02 4.07 9.92
CA ASP A 446 22.63 4.78 8.70
C ASP A 446 22.73 3.84 7.47
N TRP A 447 21.62 3.52 6.83
CA TRP A 447 21.66 2.78 5.56
C TRP A 447 21.55 3.72 4.36
N TYR A 448 22.50 3.56 3.43
CA TYR A 448 22.35 4.06 2.07
C TYR A 448 21.11 3.42 1.46
N SER A 449 20.11 4.22 1.05
CA SER A 449 18.82 3.78 0.48
C SER A 449 17.73 3.26 1.43
N ASP A 450 17.82 3.58 2.73
CA ASP A 450 16.83 3.42 3.83
C ASP A 450 15.43 4.03 3.61
N SER A 451 15.05 4.25 2.36
CA SER A 451 13.95 5.08 1.91
C SER A 451 14.11 6.57 2.24
N LEU A 452 14.67 7.00 3.40
CA LEU A 452 14.73 8.40 3.90
C LEU A 452 15.27 9.43 2.90
N GLN A 453 16.00 8.97 1.90
CA GLN A 453 16.67 9.78 0.89
C GLN A 453 15.95 9.86 -0.48
N THR A 454 14.81 9.20 -0.70
CA THR A 454 14.20 9.20 -2.04
C THR A 454 13.60 10.55 -2.42
N ARG A 455 13.84 10.92 -3.69
CA ARG A 455 13.59 12.22 -4.32
C ARG A 455 12.11 12.65 -4.40
N ASN A 456 11.16 11.76 -4.12
CA ASN A 456 9.81 11.89 -4.66
C ASN A 456 8.75 12.45 -3.71
N GLY A 457 9.07 12.79 -2.45
CA GLY A 457 8.20 13.61 -1.60
C GLY A 457 6.74 13.13 -1.43
N ALA A 458 6.40 11.92 -1.87
CA ALA A 458 5.05 11.39 -1.90
C ALA A 458 4.75 10.77 -0.54
N VAL A 459 3.70 11.25 0.12
CA VAL A 459 3.21 10.76 1.43
C VAL A 459 3.04 9.24 1.41
N GLU A 460 2.65 8.73 0.26
CA GLU A 460 2.34 7.34 -0.02
C GLU A 460 3.59 6.46 -0.10
N PHE A 461 4.73 7.02 -0.51
CA PHE A 461 6.03 6.33 -0.45
C PHE A 461 6.43 6.01 1.00
N TRP A 462 6.02 6.89 1.90
CA TRP A 462 6.48 6.94 3.27
C TRP A 462 5.62 6.15 4.24
N SER A 463 4.33 5.96 3.92
CA SER A 463 3.39 5.17 4.73
C SER A 463 3.73 3.69 4.81
N GLY A 464 4.59 3.21 3.90
CA GLY A 464 4.93 1.80 3.73
C GLY A 464 4.10 1.12 2.63
N GLY A 465 2.91 1.63 2.30
CA GLY A 465 2.02 1.03 1.30
C GLY A 465 2.65 0.96 -0.09
N PHE A 466 3.19 2.07 -0.60
CA PHE A 466 3.95 2.06 -1.86
C PHE A 466 5.22 1.21 -1.76
N GLN A 467 5.87 1.19 -0.60
CA GLN A 467 7.11 0.43 -0.42
C GLN A 467 6.87 -1.07 -0.63
N LEU A 468 5.74 -1.61 -0.14
CA LEU A 468 5.36 -3.00 -0.32
C LEU A 468 5.31 -3.40 -1.81
N PHE A 469 4.67 -2.59 -2.64
CA PHE A 469 4.48 -2.91 -4.05
C PHE A 469 5.63 -2.45 -4.96
N GLY A 470 6.31 -1.37 -4.60
CA GLY A 470 7.45 -0.85 -5.35
C GLY A 470 8.76 -1.56 -5.01
N ARG A 471 9.17 -1.52 -3.73
CA ARG A 471 10.51 -1.97 -3.30
C ARG A 471 10.53 -3.39 -2.76
N CYS A 472 9.52 -3.79 -2.02
CA CYS A 472 9.43 -5.14 -1.44
C CYS A 472 8.94 -6.18 -2.46
N ARG A 473 8.61 -5.71 -3.68
CA ARG A 473 8.28 -6.57 -4.82
C ARG A 473 7.10 -7.49 -4.55
N LEU A 474 6.11 -7.01 -3.80
CA LEU A 474 4.85 -7.70 -3.62
C LEU A 474 3.91 -7.34 -4.77
N ASN A 475 3.24 -8.34 -5.31
CA ASN A 475 2.25 -8.22 -6.35
C ASN A 475 0.86 -8.22 -5.75
N ARG A 476 0.15 -7.11 -5.93
CA ARG A 476 -1.14 -6.90 -5.30
C ARG A 476 -2.26 -7.53 -6.12
N ILE A 477 -3.13 -8.30 -5.45
CA ILE A 477 -4.27 -8.97 -6.10
C ILE A 477 -5.63 -8.51 -5.57
N LEU A 478 -6.61 -8.39 -6.46
CA LEU A 478 -8.00 -8.05 -6.15
C LEU A 478 -8.91 -9.17 -6.67
N SER A 479 -9.70 -9.80 -5.80
CA SER A 479 -10.67 -10.84 -6.17
C SER A 479 -11.65 -10.34 -7.24
N LEU A 480 -12.02 -11.18 -8.20
CA LEU A 480 -13.12 -10.90 -9.14
C LEU A 480 -14.50 -11.29 -8.57
N ASP A 481 -14.55 -12.06 -7.48
CA ASP A 481 -15.80 -12.32 -6.74
C ASP A 481 -16.35 -10.98 -6.20
N PRO A 482 -17.57 -10.54 -6.59
CA PRO A 482 -18.11 -9.25 -6.18
C PRO A 482 -18.23 -9.05 -4.67
N LYS A 483 -18.51 -10.10 -3.89
CA LYS A 483 -18.61 -10.01 -2.43
C LYS A 483 -17.25 -9.76 -1.80
N ARG A 484 -16.22 -10.50 -2.23
CA ARG A 484 -14.84 -10.29 -1.76
C ARG A 484 -14.28 -8.97 -2.28
N PHE A 485 -14.56 -8.62 -3.54
CA PHE A 485 -14.12 -7.37 -4.15
C PHE A 485 -14.66 -6.16 -3.41
N SER A 486 -15.93 -6.19 -2.96
CA SER A 486 -16.54 -5.13 -2.14
C SER A 486 -15.77 -4.89 -0.83
N ARG A 487 -15.23 -5.96 -0.22
CA ARG A 487 -14.37 -5.90 0.98
C ARG A 487 -12.91 -5.49 0.68
N GLN A 488 -12.56 -5.27 -0.59
CA GLN A 488 -11.25 -4.74 -1.03
C GLN A 488 -11.32 -3.28 -1.47
N ILE A 489 -12.48 -2.63 -1.32
CA ILE A 489 -12.66 -1.22 -1.64
C ILE A 489 -12.49 -0.40 -0.38
N LEU A 490 -11.60 0.58 -0.40
CA LEU A 490 -11.41 1.51 0.70
C LEU A 490 -12.07 2.85 0.36
N TYR A 491 -12.97 3.33 1.23
CA TYR A 491 -13.59 4.63 1.01
C TYR A 491 -12.60 5.75 1.36
N HIS A 492 -12.22 6.54 0.35
CA HIS A 492 -11.49 7.79 0.49
C HIS A 492 -12.48 8.94 0.74
N SER A 493 -12.88 9.06 2.00
CA SER A 493 -13.96 9.92 2.49
C SER A 493 -13.78 11.41 2.21
N SER A 494 -12.54 11.88 1.97
CA SER A 494 -12.30 13.29 1.67
C SER A 494 -12.92 13.73 0.34
N ASN A 495 -13.27 12.78 -0.55
CA ASN A 495 -13.98 13.01 -1.81
C ASN A 495 -13.39 14.17 -2.66
N ASN A 496 -12.09 14.41 -2.50
CA ASN A 496 -11.42 15.59 -3.03
C ASN A 496 -10.79 15.33 -4.41
N LYS A 497 -10.64 14.07 -4.82
CA LYS A 497 -10.03 13.72 -6.10
C LYS A 497 -10.98 14.07 -7.23
N GLN A 498 -12.28 13.89 -7.03
CA GLN A 498 -13.32 14.36 -7.94
C GLN A 498 -13.21 15.84 -8.33
N LYS A 499 -12.64 16.70 -7.45
CA LYS A 499 -12.41 18.13 -7.72
C LYS A 499 -11.02 18.45 -8.28
N THR A 500 -10.05 17.59 -8.07
CA THR A 500 -8.63 17.86 -8.35
C THR A 500 -8.04 17.06 -9.51
N LYS A 501 -8.77 16.05 -9.99
CA LYS A 501 -8.39 15.24 -11.15
C LYS A 501 -9.28 15.56 -12.34
N THR A 502 -8.75 15.31 -13.53
CA THR A 502 -9.48 15.50 -14.78
C THR A 502 -10.58 14.44 -14.92
N ARG A 503 -11.70 14.80 -15.56
CA ARG A 503 -12.89 13.93 -15.64
C ARG A 503 -12.62 12.59 -16.33
N ASP A 504 -11.69 12.55 -17.29
CA ASP A 504 -11.27 11.36 -18.03
C ASP A 504 -10.51 10.31 -17.19
N LYS A 505 -10.08 10.69 -15.98
CA LYS A 505 -9.46 9.76 -15.03
C LYS A 505 -10.46 8.87 -14.31
N PHE A 506 -11.73 9.26 -14.29
CA PHE A 506 -12.74 8.56 -13.49
C PHE A 506 -13.40 7.43 -14.27
N ILE A 507 -13.67 6.34 -13.56
CA ILE A 507 -14.48 5.22 -14.01
C ILE A 507 -15.38 4.77 -12.86
N ARG A 508 -16.60 4.34 -13.17
CA ARG A 508 -17.45 3.67 -12.16
C ARG A 508 -16.78 2.38 -11.70
N LEU A 509 -16.83 2.10 -10.42
CA LEU A 509 -16.24 0.89 -9.86
C LEU A 509 -16.82 -0.38 -10.51
N SER A 510 -18.14 -0.40 -10.74
CA SER A 510 -18.86 -1.47 -11.43
C SER A 510 -18.38 -1.69 -12.87
N HIS A 511 -18.10 -0.60 -13.60
CA HIS A 511 -17.53 -0.67 -14.95
C HIS A 511 -16.09 -1.21 -14.93
N PHE A 512 -15.26 -0.79 -13.97
CA PHE A 512 -13.90 -1.32 -13.84
C PHE A 512 -13.92 -2.83 -13.57
N LEU A 513 -14.77 -3.31 -12.64
CA LEU A 513 -14.94 -4.73 -12.41
C LEU A 513 -15.45 -5.44 -13.67
N GLY A 514 -16.41 -4.87 -14.40
CA GLY A 514 -16.87 -5.41 -15.67
C GLY A 514 -15.78 -5.49 -16.75
N GLN A 515 -14.85 -4.52 -16.78
CA GLN A 515 -13.67 -4.60 -17.67
C GLN A 515 -12.77 -5.78 -17.29
N LEU A 516 -12.58 -6.06 -15.99
CA LEU A 516 -11.83 -7.23 -15.53
C LEU A 516 -12.49 -8.55 -15.95
N TYR A 517 -13.83 -8.63 -15.93
CA TYR A 517 -14.56 -9.79 -16.45
C TYR A 517 -14.39 -9.96 -17.96
N THR A 518 -14.40 -8.89 -18.74
CA THR A 518 -14.07 -8.96 -20.16
C THR A 518 -12.64 -9.45 -20.41
N VAL A 519 -11.67 -9.04 -19.58
CA VAL A 519 -10.30 -9.57 -19.68
C VAL A 519 -10.26 -11.05 -19.28
N LYS A 520 -11.02 -11.48 -18.27
CA LYS A 520 -11.15 -12.90 -17.88
C LYS A 520 -11.71 -13.76 -19.02
N GLU A 521 -12.76 -13.30 -19.69
CA GLU A 521 -13.33 -14.00 -20.85
C GLU A 521 -12.32 -14.13 -21.99
N ARG A 522 -11.55 -13.08 -22.28
CA ARG A 522 -10.47 -13.12 -23.27
C ARG A 522 -9.37 -14.11 -22.88
N ALA A 523 -8.98 -14.13 -21.61
CA ALA A 523 -7.99 -15.06 -21.08
C ALA A 523 -8.43 -16.53 -21.26
N LEU A 524 -9.70 -16.81 -20.98
CA LEU A 524 -10.31 -18.14 -21.17
C LEU A 524 -10.35 -18.56 -22.64
N LYS A 525 -10.76 -17.67 -23.55
CA LYS A 525 -10.73 -17.92 -25.00
C LYS A 525 -9.32 -18.17 -25.52
N SER A 526 -8.36 -17.40 -25.00
CA SER A 526 -6.95 -17.58 -25.35
C SER A 526 -6.46 -18.99 -25.01
N LEU A 527 -6.82 -19.55 -23.84
CA LEU A 527 -6.48 -20.94 -23.49
C LEU A 527 -7.04 -21.96 -24.48
N GLN A 528 -8.18 -21.68 -25.11
CA GLN A 528 -8.80 -22.54 -26.10
C GLN A 528 -8.18 -22.40 -27.51
N GLY A 529 -7.14 -21.57 -27.66
CA GLY A 529 -6.51 -21.30 -28.95
C GLY A 529 -7.33 -20.38 -29.86
N GLU A 530 -8.40 -19.77 -29.33
CA GLU A 530 -9.16 -18.76 -30.07
C GLU A 530 -8.36 -17.46 -30.16
N THR A 531 -8.11 -17.00 -31.38
CA THR A 531 -7.48 -15.69 -31.61
C THR A 531 -8.50 -14.61 -31.24
N THR A 532 -8.25 -13.86 -30.17
CA THR A 532 -8.96 -12.62 -29.88
C THR A 532 -8.66 -11.60 -30.99
N GLN A 533 -9.61 -11.39 -31.90
CA GLN A 533 -9.62 -10.25 -32.82
C GLN A 533 -10.13 -8.99 -32.14
#